data_AF-A0A7X4D0N8-F1
#
_entry.id   AF-A0A7X4D0N8-F1
#
_cell.length_a   1.000
_cell.length_b   1.000
_cell.length_c   1.000
_cell.angle_alpha   90.00
_cell.angle_beta   90.00
_cell.angle_gamma   90.00
#
_symmetry.space_group_name_H-M   'P 1'
#
loop_
_entity.id
_entity.type
_entity.pdbx_description
1 polymer ?
#
loop_
_entity_poly.entity_id
_entity_poly.type
_entity_poly.pdbx_seq_one_letter_code
_entity_poly.pdbx_strand_id
1 'polypeptide(L)'
;MPSLATSPRRVRQAIKRFEKEVRGSPGLAGRLSYARAWYACRDAKGRWQFGPSKFVGYERLTAPEYIELSRKGLNGRRTESQLRQWFRELDPSSKLHERLSSLLSAFLAQYGKAPSSKMRINVLDEDYHELVEDDRGVSGSPILELIVAVAESLPRRELKHLRSRLKAIAP
;
A
#
# COMPACT_ATOMS: atom_id res chain seq x y z
N MET A 1 16.57 19.22 -5.25
CA MET A 1 15.37 18.43 -4.88
C MET A 1 15.75 16.96 -4.91
N PRO A 2 15.34 16.14 -3.93
CA PRO A 2 15.67 14.71 -3.89
C PRO A 2 15.07 13.96 -5.08
N SER A 3 15.71 12.85 -5.48
CA SER A 3 15.20 11.96 -6.52
C SER A 3 13.92 11.25 -6.08
N LEU A 4 13.02 10.98 -7.02
CA LEU A 4 11.82 10.18 -6.76
C LEU A 4 12.22 8.70 -6.59
N ALA A 5 11.48 7.97 -5.75
CA ALA A 5 11.63 6.54 -5.64
C ALA A 5 11.36 5.86 -6.99
N THR A 6 12.24 4.94 -7.38
CA THR A 6 12.25 4.29 -8.70
C THR A 6 11.72 2.85 -8.70
N SER A 7 11.42 2.29 -7.52
CA SER A 7 10.88 0.92 -7.42
C SER A 7 10.08 0.72 -6.12
N PRO A 8 9.16 -0.27 -6.07
CA PRO A 8 8.39 -0.58 -4.87
C PRO A 8 9.28 -0.98 -3.69
N ARG A 9 10.39 -1.69 -3.95
CA ARG A 9 11.39 -2.05 -2.93
C ARG A 9 11.98 -0.81 -2.25
N ARG A 10 12.26 0.26 -3.00
CA ARG A 10 12.78 1.53 -2.44
C ARG A 10 11.73 2.21 -1.56
N VAL A 11 10.45 2.16 -1.95
CA VAL A 11 9.34 2.71 -1.16
C VAL A 11 9.15 1.92 0.13
N ARG A 12 9.14 0.58 0.11
CA ARG A 12 9.09 -0.27 1.32
C ARG A 12 10.23 0.07 2.28
N GLN A 13 11.45 0.25 1.76
CA GLN A 13 12.60 0.70 2.57
C GLN A 13 12.41 2.10 3.16
N ALA A 14 11.80 3.02 2.40
CA ALA A 14 11.51 4.37 2.87
C ALA A 14 10.41 4.40 3.94
N ILE A 15 9.36 3.58 3.82
CA ILE A 15 8.34 3.39 4.86
C ILE A 15 8.99 2.88 6.15
N LYS A 16 9.81 1.82 6.06
CA LYS A 16 10.56 1.30 7.23
C LYS A 16 11.48 2.35 7.86
N ARG A 17 12.16 3.15 7.04
CA ARG A 17 13.02 4.24 7.51
C ARG A 17 12.20 5.32 8.21
N PHE A 18 11.07 5.73 7.63
CA PHE A 18 10.18 6.73 8.21
C PHE A 18 9.75 6.37 9.63
N GLU A 19 9.32 5.14 9.88
CA GLU A 19 8.93 4.71 11.23
C GLU A 19 10.08 4.71 12.24
N LYS A 20 11.32 4.55 11.79
CA LYS A 20 12.51 4.70 12.64
C LYS A 20 12.81 6.17 12.91
N GLU A 21 12.76 6.99 11.88
CA GLU A 21 13.05 8.44 11.93
C GLU A 21 12.05 9.19 12.81
N VAL A 22 10.76 8.88 12.70
CA VAL A 22 9.71 9.56 13.47
C VAL A 22 9.82 9.29 14.97
N ARG A 23 10.28 8.11 15.39
CA ARG A 23 10.56 7.78 16.80
C ARG A 23 11.63 8.68 17.41
N GLY A 24 12.64 9.04 16.62
CA GLY A 24 13.76 9.87 17.07
C GLY A 24 13.61 11.37 16.80
N SER A 25 12.53 11.80 16.15
CA SER A 25 12.38 13.18 15.67
C SER A 25 11.05 13.80 16.11
N PRO A 26 11.02 14.55 17.21
CA PRO A 26 9.84 15.32 17.63
C PRO A 26 9.35 16.29 16.54
N GLY A 27 10.29 16.84 15.76
CA GLY A 27 9.96 17.68 14.61
C GLY A 27 9.19 16.92 13.53
N LEU A 28 9.59 15.70 13.18
CA LEU A 28 8.87 14.88 12.22
C LEU A 28 7.52 14.42 12.79
N ALA A 29 7.50 13.97 14.05
CA ALA A 29 6.30 13.56 14.77
C ALA A 29 5.25 14.69 14.87
N GLY A 30 5.71 15.93 15.08
CA GLY A 30 4.86 17.13 15.10
C GLY A 30 4.09 17.39 13.81
N ARG A 31 4.53 16.81 12.68
CA ARG A 31 3.98 17.03 11.33
C ARG A 31 3.08 15.91 10.84
N LEU A 32 2.88 14.84 11.62
CA LEU A 32 2.16 13.65 11.16
C LEU A 32 0.72 13.97 10.75
N SER A 33 0.01 14.82 11.50
CA SER A 33 -1.38 15.20 11.21
C SER A 33 -1.56 16.00 9.90
N TYR A 34 -0.48 16.48 9.28
CA TYR A 34 -0.55 17.21 8.01
C TYR A 34 -0.60 16.28 6.80
N ALA A 35 -0.21 15.01 6.96
CA ALA A 35 -0.19 14.05 5.87
C ALA A 35 -1.63 13.62 5.49
N ARG A 36 -1.95 13.79 4.21
CA ARG A 36 -3.25 13.37 3.63
C ARG A 36 -3.15 12.06 2.84
N ALA A 37 -1.99 11.72 2.30
CA ALA A 37 -1.80 10.48 1.56
C ALA A 37 -0.79 9.60 2.30
N TRP A 38 -1.29 8.49 2.82
CA TRP A 38 -0.52 7.48 3.56
C TRP A 38 -0.34 6.25 2.71
N TYR A 39 0.84 5.65 2.79
CA TYR A 39 1.24 4.47 2.06
C TYR A 39 1.57 3.38 3.07
N ALA A 40 0.93 2.22 2.91
CA ALA A 40 1.03 1.10 3.81
C ALA A 40 1.66 -0.11 3.11
N CYS A 41 2.57 -0.79 3.81
CA CYS A 41 3.08 -2.08 3.38
C CYS A 41 3.33 -3.02 4.57
N ARG A 42 3.33 -4.32 4.34
CA ARG A 42 3.71 -5.32 5.34
C ARG A 42 5.23 -5.44 5.45
N ASP A 43 5.71 -5.60 6.68
CA ASP A 43 7.07 -6.06 6.94
C ASP A 43 7.20 -7.59 6.77
N ALA A 44 8.42 -8.11 6.90
CA ALA A 44 8.68 -9.55 6.78
C ALA A 44 7.98 -10.42 7.85
N LYS A 45 7.40 -9.80 8.90
CA LYS A 45 6.61 -10.47 9.94
C LYS A 45 5.10 -10.28 9.72
N GLY A 46 4.69 -9.72 8.58
CA GLY A 46 3.29 -9.44 8.26
C GLY A 46 2.71 -8.21 8.99
N ARG A 47 3.53 -7.42 9.68
CA ARG A 47 3.04 -6.24 10.40
C ARG A 47 2.95 -5.05 9.46
N TRP A 48 1.86 -4.30 9.56
CA TRP A 48 1.66 -3.09 8.77
C TRP A 48 2.59 -1.97 9.21
N GLN A 49 3.17 -1.31 8.22
CA GLN A 49 3.98 -0.11 8.38
C GLN A 49 3.43 1.03 7.53
N PHE A 50 3.61 2.27 7.99
CA PHE A 50 3.02 3.45 7.35
C PHE A 50 4.05 4.53 7.03
N GLY A 51 3.85 5.24 5.93
CA GLY A 51 4.59 6.46 5.66
C GLY A 51 3.85 7.44 4.75
N PRO A 52 4.06 8.76 4.92
CA PRO A 52 3.37 9.78 4.12
C PRO A 52 4.02 9.94 2.73
N SER A 53 3.20 10.26 1.72
CA SER A 53 3.62 10.35 0.30
C SER A 53 4.93 11.13 0.09
N LYS A 54 5.02 12.31 0.69
CA LYS A 54 6.17 13.21 0.57
C LYS A 54 7.44 12.69 1.24
N PHE A 55 7.36 11.73 2.15
CA PHE A 55 8.55 11.14 2.76
C PHE A 55 8.99 9.90 1.98
N VAL A 56 8.03 9.04 1.62
CA VAL A 56 8.31 7.73 1.04
C VAL A 56 8.49 7.75 -0.48
N GLY A 57 7.93 8.75 -1.15
CA GLY A 57 8.04 8.92 -2.59
C GLY A 57 9.35 9.55 -3.07
N TYR A 58 10.18 10.06 -2.16
CA TYR A 58 11.54 10.50 -2.45
C TYR A 58 12.56 9.52 -1.88
N GLU A 59 13.66 9.33 -2.60
CA GLU A 59 14.72 8.43 -2.16
C GLU A 59 15.52 9.02 -1.01
N ARG A 60 15.94 8.13 -0.10
CA ARG A 60 16.90 8.39 1.00
C ARG A 60 16.58 9.57 1.92
N LEU A 61 15.36 10.09 1.86
CA LEU A 61 14.95 11.21 2.68
C LEU A 61 15.00 10.87 4.18
N THR A 62 15.65 11.74 4.96
CA THR A 62 15.77 11.67 6.43
C THR A 62 14.81 12.65 7.12
N ALA A 63 14.62 12.56 8.44
CA ALA A 63 13.77 13.52 9.16
C ALA A 63 14.25 14.98 9.05
N PRO A 64 15.55 15.30 9.24
CA PRO A 64 16.03 16.69 9.09
C PRO A 64 15.77 17.25 7.69
N GLU A 65 16.10 16.48 6.66
CA GLU A 65 15.88 16.88 5.26
C GLU A 65 14.39 17.07 4.96
N TYR A 66 13.52 16.19 5.46
CA TYR A 66 12.07 16.34 5.30
C TYR A 66 11.57 17.65 5.90
N ILE A 67 12.01 17.96 7.12
CA ILE A 67 11.59 19.16 7.86
C ILE A 67 12.03 20.42 7.13
N GLU A 68 13.27 20.44 6.64
CA GLU A 68 13.82 21.55 5.88
C GLU A 68 13.11 21.72 4.52
N LEU A 69 13.05 20.65 3.72
CA LEU A 69 12.51 20.68 2.37
C LEU A 69 10.99 20.85 2.33
N SER A 70 10.27 20.43 3.37
CA SER A 70 8.82 20.68 3.48
C SER A 70 8.49 22.17 3.44
N ARG A 71 9.37 23.03 3.95
CA ARG A 71 9.22 24.50 3.86
C ARG A 71 9.54 25.03 2.46
N LYS A 72 10.44 24.35 1.75
CA LYS A 72 10.90 24.68 0.40
C LYS A 72 10.01 24.10 -0.71
N GLY A 73 8.87 23.50 -0.36
CA GLY A 73 7.85 23.07 -1.32
C GLY A 73 8.01 21.65 -1.85
N LEU A 74 8.36 20.65 -1.02
CA LEU A 74 8.27 19.23 -1.42
C LEU A 74 6.92 18.95 -2.11
N ASN A 75 7.01 18.52 -3.37
CA ASN A 75 5.84 18.37 -4.22
C ASN A 75 5.18 17.00 -4.00
N GLY A 76 4.04 17.02 -3.31
CA GLY A 76 3.22 15.83 -3.06
C GLY A 76 2.61 15.24 -4.33
N ARG A 77 2.25 16.08 -5.32
CA ARG A 77 1.64 15.60 -6.56
C ARG A 77 2.62 14.73 -7.37
N ARG A 78 3.90 15.11 -7.40
CA ARG A 78 4.95 14.32 -8.08
C ARG A 78 5.16 12.96 -7.42
N THR A 79 5.24 12.94 -6.09
CA THR A 79 5.41 11.67 -5.35
C THR A 79 4.19 10.78 -5.50
N GLU A 80 2.98 11.31 -5.35
CA GLU A 80 1.76 10.53 -5.54
C GLU A 80 1.64 9.97 -6.97
N SER A 81 2.00 10.75 -8.01
CA SER A 81 2.02 10.27 -9.39
C SER A 81 2.98 9.10 -9.61
N GLN A 82 4.16 9.15 -8.98
CA GLN A 82 5.14 8.07 -9.06
C GLN A 82 4.65 6.83 -8.29
N LEU A 83 4.12 7.02 -7.09
CA LEU A 83 3.73 5.93 -6.19
C LEU A 83 2.50 5.16 -6.70
N ARG A 84 1.60 5.79 -7.47
CA ARG A 84 0.45 5.13 -8.10
C ARG A 84 0.80 3.99 -9.06
N GLN A 85 2.06 3.86 -9.46
CA GLN A 85 2.53 2.75 -10.29
C GLN A 85 2.59 1.41 -9.53
N TRP A 86 2.59 1.45 -8.19
CA TRP A 86 2.75 0.26 -7.35
C TRP A 86 1.76 0.18 -6.20
N PHE A 87 1.02 1.26 -5.96
CA PHE A 87 0.08 1.34 -4.86
C PHE A 87 -1.28 1.74 -5.37
N ARG A 88 -2.31 1.11 -4.80
CA ARG A 88 -3.70 1.50 -5.01
C ARG A 88 -4.26 2.21 -3.80
N GLU A 89 -5.02 3.27 -4.04
CA GLU A 89 -5.84 3.90 -3.02
C GLU A 89 -6.98 2.95 -2.65
N LEU A 90 -7.23 2.77 -1.35
CA LEU A 90 -8.33 1.92 -0.88
C LEU A 90 -9.66 2.69 -0.93
N ASP A 91 -10.73 1.97 -1.25
CA ASP A 91 -12.09 2.47 -1.08
C ASP A 91 -12.35 2.74 0.42
N PRO A 92 -12.79 3.95 0.81
CA PRO A 92 -13.11 4.29 2.19
C PRO A 92 -14.13 3.36 2.87
N SER A 93 -15.00 2.73 2.09
CA SER A 93 -16.03 1.78 2.56
C SER A 93 -15.52 0.33 2.73
N SER A 94 -14.29 0.03 2.28
CA SER A 94 -13.75 -1.33 2.38
C SER A 94 -13.32 -1.70 3.80
N LYS A 95 -13.52 -2.97 4.20
CA LYS A 95 -13.05 -3.51 5.49
C LYS A 95 -11.53 -3.33 5.68
N LEU A 96 -10.76 -3.45 4.59
CA LEU A 96 -9.32 -3.23 4.64
C LEU A 96 -8.98 -1.77 4.96
N HIS A 97 -9.71 -0.81 4.38
CA HIS A 97 -9.54 0.60 4.72
C HIS A 97 -9.86 0.86 6.20
N GLU A 98 -10.98 0.32 6.72
CA GLU A 98 -11.35 0.43 8.13
C GLU A 98 -10.24 -0.11 9.07
N ARG A 99 -9.75 -1.32 8.77
CA ARG A 99 -8.66 -1.94 9.53
C ARG A 99 -7.39 -1.11 9.50
N LEU A 100 -6.96 -0.66 8.32
CA LEU A 100 -5.73 0.13 8.19
C LEU A 100 -5.87 1.54 8.78
N SER A 101 -7.06 2.13 8.71
CA SER A 101 -7.37 3.41 9.34
C SER A 101 -7.23 3.31 10.87
N SER A 102 -7.75 2.23 11.47
CA SER A 102 -7.58 1.95 12.90
C SER A 102 -6.11 1.76 13.28
N LEU A 103 -5.35 0.98 12.49
CA LEU A 103 -3.92 0.76 12.74
C LEU A 103 -3.08 2.03 12.57
N LEU A 104 -3.38 2.85 11.55
CA LEU A 104 -2.73 4.14 11.35
C LEU A 104 -3.05 5.09 12.50
N SER A 105 -4.30 5.13 12.95
CA SER A 105 -4.70 5.94 14.11
C SER A 105 -3.93 5.52 15.37
N ALA A 106 -3.82 4.21 15.63
CA ALA A 106 -3.04 3.69 16.75
C ALA A 106 -1.54 4.02 16.64
N PHE A 107 -0.97 3.96 15.42
CA PHE A 107 0.41 4.37 15.16
C PHE A 107 0.62 5.86 15.45
N LEU A 108 -0.28 6.73 14.99
CA LEU A 108 -0.18 8.18 15.21
C LEU A 108 -0.42 8.58 16.67
N ALA A 109 -1.28 7.85 17.38
CA ALA A 109 -1.57 8.08 18.79
C ALA A 109 -0.33 7.93 19.68
N GLN A 110 0.64 7.09 19.29
CA GLN A 110 1.95 6.97 19.98
C GLN A 110 2.72 8.30 20.05
N TYR A 111 2.38 9.25 19.17
CA TYR A 111 2.99 10.58 19.11
C TYR A 111 2.02 11.69 19.53
N GLY A 112 0.87 11.34 20.13
CA GLY A 112 -0.18 12.30 20.48
C GLY A 112 -0.81 12.96 19.23
N LYS A 113 -0.90 12.21 18.11
CA LYS A 113 -1.44 12.72 16.84
C LYS A 113 -2.63 11.88 16.38
N ALA A 114 -3.48 12.53 15.60
CA ALA A 114 -4.55 11.89 14.84
C ALA A 114 -4.30 12.06 13.33
N PRO A 115 -4.80 11.14 12.48
CA PRO A 115 -4.77 11.32 11.04
C PRO A 115 -5.60 12.54 10.62
N SER A 116 -5.29 13.10 9.45
CA SER A 116 -6.09 14.18 8.87
C SER A 116 -7.51 13.67 8.55
N SER A 117 -8.53 14.52 8.69
CA SER A 117 -9.89 14.19 8.21
C SER A 117 -9.96 13.94 6.69
N LYS A 118 -8.96 14.40 5.93
CA LYS A 118 -8.81 14.18 4.48
C LYS A 118 -7.78 13.08 4.17
N MET A 119 -7.53 12.18 5.12
CA MET A 119 -6.61 11.07 4.97
C MET A 119 -7.13 10.08 3.92
N ARG A 120 -6.20 9.60 3.10
CA ARG A 120 -6.36 8.50 2.15
C ARG A 120 -5.26 7.49 2.41
N ILE A 121 -5.60 6.20 2.35
CA ILE A 121 -4.67 5.09 2.55
C ILE A 121 -4.45 4.40 1.21
N ASN A 122 -3.18 4.20 0.88
CA ASN A 122 -2.75 3.49 -0.32
C ASN A 122 -2.00 2.23 0.12
N VAL A 123 -2.30 1.10 -0.48
CA VAL A 123 -1.68 -0.20 -0.17
C VAL A 123 -0.89 -0.67 -1.38
N LEU A 124 0.26 -1.28 -1.12
CA LEU A 124 1.10 -1.87 -2.14
C LEU A 124 0.34 -3.02 -2.81
N ASP A 125 0.32 -3.06 -4.14
CA ASP A 125 -0.56 -3.98 -4.89
C ASP A 125 -0.36 -5.44 -4.48
N GLU A 126 0.89 -5.87 -4.28
CA GLU A 126 1.25 -7.20 -3.78
C GLU A 126 0.52 -7.54 -2.45
N ASP A 127 0.55 -6.62 -1.48
CA ASP A 127 -0.07 -6.82 -0.16
C ASP A 127 -1.60 -6.76 -0.24
N TYR A 128 -2.15 -6.05 -1.23
CA TYR A 128 -3.60 -6.00 -1.48
C TYR A 128 -4.11 -7.33 -2.06
N HIS A 129 -3.40 -7.89 -3.04
CA HIS A 129 -3.77 -9.16 -3.67
C HIS A 129 -3.77 -10.32 -2.67
N GLU A 130 -2.72 -10.45 -1.85
CA GLU A 130 -2.65 -11.49 -0.82
C GLU A 130 -3.86 -11.43 0.12
N LEU A 131 -4.32 -10.23 0.49
CA LEU A 131 -5.46 -10.05 1.41
C LEU A 131 -6.82 -10.28 0.78
N VAL A 132 -6.98 -9.88 -0.47
CA VAL A 132 -8.21 -10.12 -1.21
C VAL A 132 -8.29 -11.57 -1.67
N GLU A 133 -7.16 -12.27 -1.80
CA GLU A 133 -7.13 -13.73 -1.98
C GLU A 133 -7.46 -14.47 -0.67
N ASP A 134 -6.96 -14.00 0.47
CA ASP A 134 -7.28 -14.55 1.80
C ASP A 134 -8.77 -14.32 2.18
N ASP A 135 -9.33 -13.15 1.86
CA ASP A 135 -10.77 -12.86 2.05
C ASP A 135 -11.65 -13.62 1.01
N ARG A 136 -11.12 -13.87 -0.19
CA ARG A 136 -11.72 -14.81 -1.16
C ARG A 136 -11.54 -16.28 -0.75
N GLY A 137 -10.75 -16.58 0.28
CA GLY A 137 -10.76 -17.86 0.98
C GLY A 137 -12.08 -18.17 1.69
N VAL A 138 -13.00 -17.20 1.80
CA VAL A 138 -14.39 -17.39 2.26
C VAL A 138 -15.43 -16.97 1.20
N SER A 139 -14.98 -16.48 0.05
CA SER A 139 -15.83 -16.26 -1.12
C SER A 139 -15.01 -16.46 -2.39
N GLY A 140 -14.74 -17.73 -2.69
CA GLY A 140 -14.40 -18.15 -4.04
C GLY A 140 -15.46 -17.57 -4.95
N SER A 141 -15.03 -16.82 -5.97
CA SER A 141 -15.96 -16.30 -6.97
C SER A 141 -16.79 -17.49 -7.46
N PRO A 142 -18.12 -17.52 -7.30
CA PRO A 142 -18.91 -18.73 -7.58
C PRO A 142 -18.70 -19.24 -8.99
N ILE A 143 -18.38 -18.34 -9.93
CA ILE A 143 -18.05 -18.69 -11.30
C ILE A 143 -16.66 -19.31 -11.44
N LEU A 144 -15.67 -18.89 -10.65
CA LEU A 144 -14.35 -19.50 -10.64
C LEU A 144 -14.41 -20.91 -10.04
N GLU A 145 -15.12 -21.08 -8.93
CA GLU A 145 -15.36 -22.40 -8.33
C GLU A 145 -16.09 -23.33 -9.29
N LEU A 146 -17.11 -22.82 -10.00
CA LEU A 146 -17.79 -23.56 -11.06
C LEU A 146 -16.84 -23.94 -12.20
N ILE A 147 -15.99 -23.02 -12.66
CA ILE A 147 -15.00 -23.30 -13.72
C ILE A 147 -14.00 -24.37 -13.26
N VAL A 148 -13.57 -24.33 -12.00
CA VAL A 148 -12.67 -25.34 -11.41
C VAL A 148 -13.36 -26.70 -11.34
N ALA A 149 -14.56 -26.78 -10.76
CA ALA A 149 -15.33 -28.02 -10.67
C ALA A 149 -15.61 -28.63 -12.05
N VAL A 150 -15.97 -27.80 -13.03
CA VAL A 150 -16.10 -28.23 -14.43
C VAL A 150 -14.77 -28.76 -14.93
N ALA A 151 -13.67 -28.03 -14.78
CA ALA A 151 -12.35 -28.46 -15.24
C ALA A 151 -11.88 -29.80 -14.65
N GLU A 152 -12.21 -30.08 -13.38
CA GLU A 152 -11.90 -31.34 -12.70
C GLU A 152 -12.71 -32.53 -13.25
N SER A 153 -13.95 -32.28 -13.70
CA SER A 153 -14.83 -33.29 -14.31
C SER A 153 -14.50 -33.60 -15.78
N LEU A 154 -13.70 -32.76 -16.46
CA LEU A 154 -13.47 -32.87 -17.89
C LEU A 154 -12.44 -33.96 -18.24
N PRO A 155 -12.64 -34.69 -19.37
CA PRO A 155 -11.61 -35.53 -19.95
C PRO A 155 -10.35 -34.73 -20.31
N ARG A 156 -9.17 -35.37 -20.23
CA ARG A 156 -7.85 -34.74 -20.48
C ARG A 156 -7.78 -33.93 -21.78
N ARG A 157 -8.46 -34.39 -22.84
CA ARG A 157 -8.52 -33.70 -24.15
C ARG A 157 -9.27 -32.37 -24.07
N GLU A 158 -10.39 -32.35 -23.36
CA GLU A 158 -11.23 -31.17 -23.19
C GLU A 158 -10.61 -30.17 -22.20
N LEU A 159 -10.00 -30.67 -21.12
CA LEU A 159 -9.21 -29.85 -20.21
C LEU A 159 -8.04 -29.14 -20.93
N LYS A 160 -7.35 -29.84 -21.85
CA LYS A 160 -6.29 -29.24 -22.67
C LYS A 160 -6.85 -28.14 -23.59
N HIS A 161 -8.04 -28.34 -24.14
CA HIS A 161 -8.70 -27.34 -24.98
C HIS A 161 -9.14 -26.11 -24.17
N LEU A 162 -9.75 -26.31 -23.01
CA LEU A 162 -10.15 -25.26 -22.06
C LEU A 162 -8.95 -24.39 -21.66
N ARG A 163 -7.82 -25.02 -21.29
CA ARG A 163 -6.57 -24.31 -20.95
C ARG A 163 -6.06 -23.43 -22.10
N SER A 164 -6.14 -23.92 -23.34
CA SER A 164 -5.73 -23.14 -24.52
C SER A 164 -6.61 -21.91 -24.75
N ARG A 165 -7.93 -22.05 -24.54
CA ARG A 165 -8.90 -20.96 -24.70
C ARG A 165 -8.73 -19.89 -23.62
N LEU A 166 -8.53 -20.29 -22.36
CA LEU A 166 -8.29 -19.36 -21.25
C LEU A 166 -7.00 -18.55 -21.45
N LYS A 167 -5.93 -19.16 -21.98
CA LYS A 167 -4.69 -18.44 -22.31
C LYS A 167 -4.86 -17.40 -23.42
N ALA A 168 -5.75 -17.64 -24.37
CA ALA A 168 -5.98 -16.73 -25.50
C ALA A 168 -6.79 -15.48 -25.12
N ILE A 169 -7.45 -15.47 -23.95
CA ILE A 169 -8.27 -14.36 -23.45
C ILE A 169 -7.64 -13.64 -22.25
N ALA A 170 -6.48 -14.10 -21.77
CA ALA A 170 -5.72 -13.40 -20.74
C ALA A 170 -4.95 -12.23 -21.39
N PRO A 171 -5.05 -10.99 -20.85
CA PRO A 171 -4.37 -9.81 -21.42
C PRO A 171 -2.86 -9.88 -21.30
#